data_AF-U6DKD6-F1
#
_entry.id   AF-U6DKD6-F1
#
_cell.length_a   1.000
_cell.length_b   1.000
_cell.length_c   1.000
_cell.angle_alpha   90.00
_cell.angle_beta   90.00
_cell.angle_gamma   90.00
#
_symmetry.space_group_name_H-M   'P 1'
#
loop_
_entity.id
_entity.type
_entity.pdbx_description
1 polymer ?
#
loop_
_entity_poly.entity_id
_entity_poly.type
_entity_poly.pdbx_seq_one_letter_code
_entity_poly.pdbx_strand_id
1 'polypeptide(L)'
;LCLPWSPIQLLDIAGNQLTEIPEGLPESLEYLYLQNNKISSVPASAFDSTPNLKGVFLRFNKLAVGSVVESAFRRLKHLQVLDIEGNFEFGDVSKDRGQLKEEEDEE
;
A
#
# COMPACT_ATOMS: atom_id res chain seq x y z
N LEU A 1 -19.69 -29.73 17.15
CA LEU A 1 -19.16 -29.86 15.78
C LEU A 1 -18.91 -28.46 15.26
N CYS A 2 -17.67 -27.99 15.33
CA CYS A 2 -17.30 -26.67 14.81
C CYS A 2 -17.21 -26.82 13.29
N LEU A 3 -18.18 -26.30 12.55
CA LEU A 3 -18.05 -26.20 11.10
C LEU A 3 -16.95 -25.16 10.84
N PRO A 4 -15.86 -25.50 10.15
CA PRO A 4 -14.80 -24.55 9.87
C PRO A 4 -15.43 -23.43 9.04
N TRP A 5 -15.35 -22.22 9.57
CA TRP A 5 -15.75 -21.00 8.88
C TRP A 5 -15.09 -21.04 7.51
N SER A 6 -15.87 -20.88 6.44
CA SER A 6 -15.31 -20.89 5.10
C SER A 6 -14.16 -19.87 5.05
N PRO A 7 -12.98 -20.27 4.54
CA PRO A 7 -11.85 -19.36 4.47
C PRO A 7 -12.25 -18.10 3.71
N ILE A 8 -11.89 -16.93 4.25
CA ILE A 8 -12.22 -15.64 3.64
C ILE A 8 -11.38 -15.48 2.37
N GLN A 9 -12.04 -15.52 1.22
CA GLN A 9 -11.40 -15.32 -0.09
C GLN A 9 -11.45 -13.86 -0.55
N LEU A 10 -12.39 -13.09 -0.02
CA LEU A 10 -12.58 -11.68 -0.39
C LEU A 10 -12.69 -10.85 0.88
N LEU A 11 -11.87 -9.82 0.99
CA LEU A 11 -11.93 -8.84 2.06
C LEU A 11 -12.16 -7.47 1.45
N ASP A 12 -13.29 -6.87 1.80
CA ASP A 12 -13.61 -5.49 1.45
C ASP A 12 -13.56 -4.60 2.70
N ILE A 13 -12.58 -3.71 2.69
CA ILE A 13 -12.33 -2.69 3.71
C ILE A 13 -12.09 -1.33 3.04
N ALA A 14 -12.66 -1.14 1.86
CA ALA A 14 -12.66 0.13 1.15
C ALA A 14 -13.47 1.22 1.90
N GLY A 15 -13.14 2.49 1.65
CA GLY A 15 -13.87 3.63 2.21
C GLY A 15 -13.65 3.88 3.70
N ASN A 16 -12.54 3.37 4.25
CA ASN A 16 -12.14 3.59 5.63
C ASN A 16 -11.05 4.66 5.73
N GLN A 17 -10.39 4.75 6.89
CA GLN A 17 -9.30 5.69 7.15
C GLN A 17 -7.96 5.00 7.34
N LEU A 18 -7.77 3.82 6.72
CA LEU A 18 -6.55 3.05 6.86
C LEU A 18 -5.36 3.83 6.28
N THR A 19 -4.28 3.92 7.05
CA THR A 19 -3.01 4.55 6.63
C THR A 19 -1.99 3.52 6.14
N GLU A 20 -2.24 2.24 6.39
CA GLU A 20 -1.38 1.12 6.04
C GLU A 20 -2.23 -0.11 5.64
N ILE A 21 -1.59 -1.05 4.96
CA ILE A 21 -2.20 -2.35 4.63
C ILE A 21 -2.19 -3.19 5.91
N PRO A 22 -3.33 -3.78 6.33
CA PRO A 22 -3.38 -4.61 7.52
C PRO A 22 -2.45 -5.82 7.43
N GLU A 23 -1.71 -6.10 8.50
CA GLU A 23 -0.90 -7.31 8.62
C GLU A 23 -1.74 -8.52 9.06
N GLY A 24 -1.21 -9.73 8.84
CA GLY A 24 -1.82 -10.97 9.34
C GLY A 24 -3.13 -11.35 8.64
N LEU A 25 -3.33 -10.89 7.40
CA LEU A 25 -4.46 -11.30 6.58
C LEU A 25 -4.40 -12.82 6.28
N PRO A 26 -5.56 -13.48 6.14
CA PRO A 26 -5.59 -14.93 6.00
C PRO A 26 -4.96 -15.38 4.67
N GLU A 27 -4.19 -16.47 4.70
CA GLU A 27 -3.51 -17.02 3.51
C GLU A 27 -4.47 -17.37 2.35
N SER A 28 -5.72 -17.66 2.69
CA SER A 28 -6.79 -17.99 1.74
C SER A 28 -7.35 -16.79 0.96
N LEU A 29 -6.91 -15.57 1.29
CA LEU A 29 -7.41 -14.35 0.65
C LEU A 29 -6.97 -14.27 -0.81
N GLU A 30 -7.94 -14.04 -1.70
CA GLU A 30 -7.74 -13.92 -3.14
C GLU A 30 -7.99 -12.48 -3.64
N TYR A 31 -8.91 -11.74 -3.03
CA TYR A 31 -9.24 -10.37 -3.43
C TYR A 31 -9.24 -9.42 -2.24
N LEU A 32 -8.50 -8.33 -2.35
CA LEU A 32 -8.37 -7.30 -1.32
C LEU A 32 -8.76 -5.93 -1.87
N TYR A 33 -9.86 -5.39 -1.34
CA TYR A 33 -10.40 -4.07 -1.69
C TYR A 33 -10.03 -3.07 -0.59
N LEU A 34 -9.17 -2.12 -0.96
CA LEU A 34 -8.62 -1.08 -0.09
C LEU A 34 -8.85 0.32 -0.66
N GLN A 35 -9.73 0.48 -1.65
CA GLN A 35 -9.95 1.78 -2.30
C GLN A 35 -10.45 2.84 -1.32
N ASN A 36 -10.24 4.11 -1.64
CA ASN A 36 -10.74 5.24 -0.85
C ASN A 36 -10.29 5.19 0.64
N ASN A 37 -9.04 4.79 0.88
CA ASN A 37 -8.38 4.87 2.18
C ASN A 37 -7.29 5.97 2.15
N LYS A 38 -6.40 6.00 3.14
CA LYS A 38 -5.29 6.96 3.27
C LYS A 38 -3.92 6.27 3.22
N ILE A 39 -3.82 5.12 2.55
CA ILE A 39 -2.61 4.31 2.51
C ILE A 39 -1.53 5.05 1.74
N SER A 40 -0.36 5.23 2.35
CA SER A 40 0.73 6.03 1.78
C SER A 40 1.92 5.20 1.29
N SER A 41 1.98 3.90 1.59
CA SER A 41 3.07 3.02 1.15
C SER A 41 2.64 1.57 1.00
N VAL A 42 3.41 0.82 0.20
CA VAL A 42 3.33 -0.64 0.07
C VAL A 42 4.73 -1.21 0.32
N PRO A 43 5.05 -1.59 1.58
CA PRO A 43 6.36 -2.14 1.92
C PRO A 43 6.57 -3.55 1.35
N ALA A 44 7.81 -4.01 1.30
CA ALA A 44 8.18 -5.33 0.78
C ALA A 44 7.46 -6.51 1.47
N SER A 45 7.06 -6.34 2.73
CA SER A 45 6.37 -7.35 3.53
C SER A 45 4.84 -7.30 3.44
N ALA A 46 4.27 -6.32 2.74
CA ALA A 46 2.83 -6.02 2.78
C ALA A 46 1.92 -7.23 2.48
N PHE A 47 2.38 -8.16 1.64
CA PHE A 47 1.59 -9.31 1.20
C PHE A 47 2.26 -10.66 1.49
N ASP A 48 3.21 -10.71 2.43
CA ASP A 48 3.93 -11.96 2.75
C ASP A 48 3.01 -13.07 3.28
N SER A 49 1.91 -12.70 3.96
CA SER A 49 0.92 -13.63 4.52
C SER A 49 -0.17 -14.06 3.54
N THR A 50 -0.27 -13.42 2.37
CA THR A 50 -1.36 -13.61 1.40
C THR A 50 -0.83 -13.98 0.01
N PRO A 51 -0.13 -15.11 -0.15
CA PRO A 51 0.48 -15.51 -1.42
C PRO A 51 -0.54 -15.83 -2.53
N ASN A 52 -1.80 -16.08 -2.17
CA ASN A 52 -2.88 -16.46 -3.09
C ASN A 52 -3.66 -15.28 -3.69
N LEU A 53 -3.25 -14.04 -3.41
CA LEU A 53 -3.91 -12.85 -3.96
C LEU A 53 -3.91 -12.86 -5.50
N LYS A 54 -5.10 -12.67 -6.05
CA LYS A 54 -5.40 -12.49 -7.47
C LYS A 54 -5.66 -11.02 -7.81
N GLY A 55 -6.25 -10.26 -6.88
CA GLY A 55 -6.58 -8.86 -7.08
C GLY A 55 -6.30 -8.00 -5.85
N VAL A 56 -5.56 -6.90 -6.04
CA VAL A 56 -5.31 -5.88 -5.03
C VAL A 56 -5.77 -4.53 -5.58
N PHE A 57 -6.69 -3.88 -4.89
CA PHE A 57 -7.26 -2.60 -5.32
C PHE A 57 -6.96 -1.49 -4.32
N LEU A 58 -6.02 -0.62 -4.67
CA LEU A 58 -5.52 0.51 -3.89
C LEU A 58 -5.92 1.86 -4.51
N ARG A 59 -6.94 1.88 -5.37
CA ARG A 59 -7.41 3.10 -6.03
C ARG A 59 -7.76 4.20 -5.03
N PHE A 60 -7.45 5.45 -5.36
CA PHE A 60 -7.77 6.62 -4.54
C PHE A 60 -7.23 6.52 -3.09
N ASN A 61 -5.99 6.05 -2.94
CA ASN A 61 -5.20 6.16 -1.72
C ASN A 61 -4.19 7.32 -1.87
N LYS A 62 -3.14 7.33 -1.05
CA LYS A 62 -2.10 8.37 -0.97
C LYS A 62 -0.70 7.84 -1.29
N LEU A 63 -0.61 6.83 -2.16
CA LEU A 63 0.67 6.20 -2.50
C LEU A 63 1.59 7.20 -3.21
N ALA A 64 2.60 7.71 -2.52
CA ALA A 64 3.59 8.61 -3.08
C ALA A 64 4.49 7.90 -4.11
N VAL A 65 5.14 8.67 -4.99
CA VAL A 65 6.15 8.15 -5.92
C VAL A 65 7.27 7.48 -5.11
N GLY A 66 7.60 6.23 -5.44
CA GLY A 66 8.63 5.45 -4.73
C GLY A 66 8.19 4.80 -3.42
N SER A 67 6.94 5.01 -2.97
CA SER A 67 6.39 4.38 -1.76
C SER A 67 5.91 2.93 -1.97
N VAL A 68 5.85 2.49 -3.23
CA VAL A 68 5.47 1.13 -3.63
C VAL A 68 6.72 0.35 -3.95
N VAL A 69 7.06 -0.62 -3.11
CA VAL A 69 8.25 -1.44 -3.29
C VAL A 69 7.93 -2.62 -4.21
N GLU A 70 8.66 -2.76 -5.33
CA GLU A 70 8.43 -3.85 -6.30
C GLU A 70 8.50 -5.25 -5.68
N SER A 71 9.42 -5.45 -4.71
CA SER A 71 9.57 -6.74 -4.03
C SER A 71 8.36 -7.16 -3.21
N ALA A 72 7.45 -6.24 -2.89
CA ALA A 72 6.17 -6.53 -2.22
C ALA A 72 5.30 -7.53 -3.00
N PHE A 73 5.42 -7.55 -4.33
CA PHE A 73 4.60 -8.39 -5.20
C PHE A 73 5.31 -9.69 -5.64
N ARG A 74 6.58 -9.89 -5.25
CA ARG A 74 7.41 -11.00 -5.75
C ARG A 74 6.82 -12.38 -5.47
N ARG A 75 6.10 -12.53 -4.35
CA ARG A 75 5.47 -13.78 -3.91
C ARG A 75 4.07 -14.01 -4.50
N LEU A 76 3.44 -12.99 -5.08
CA LEU A 76 2.07 -13.06 -5.57
C LEU A 76 2.00 -13.70 -6.97
N LYS A 77 2.21 -15.02 -7.03
CA LYS A 77 2.27 -15.78 -8.30
C LYS A 77 0.95 -15.84 -9.06
N HIS A 78 -0.15 -15.55 -8.37
CA HIS A 78 -1.50 -15.58 -8.92
C HIS A 78 -2.07 -14.18 -9.19
N LEU A 79 -1.28 -13.12 -8.98
CA LEU A 79 -1.74 -11.75 -9.15
C LEU A 79 -2.11 -11.48 -10.62
N GLN A 80 -3.34 -11.06 -10.83
CA GLN A 80 -3.90 -10.73 -12.13
C GLN A 80 -4.22 -9.24 -12.23
N VAL A 81 -4.62 -8.63 -11.11
CA VAL A 81 -5.05 -7.23 -11.06
C VAL A 81 -4.31 -6.51 -9.93
N LEU A 82 -3.62 -5.43 -10.28
CA LEU A 82 -3.12 -4.43 -9.35
C LEU A 82 -3.65 -3.07 -9.80
N ASP A 83 -4.61 -2.54 -9.07
CA ASP A 83 -5.20 -1.22 -9.35
C ASP A 83 -4.64 -0.19 -8.36
N ILE A 84 -3.85 0.75 -8.88
CA ILE A 84 -3.25 1.86 -8.12
C ILE A 84 -3.69 3.22 -8.67
N GLU A 85 -4.76 3.27 -9.45
CA GLU A 85 -5.23 4.51 -10.08
C GLU A 85 -5.58 5.58 -9.01
N GLY A 86 -5.38 6.87 -9.32
CA GLY A 86 -5.83 7.95 -8.44
C GLY A 86 -5.02 8.14 -7.16
N ASN A 87 -3.79 7.61 -7.08
CA ASN A 87 -2.85 7.80 -5.97
C ASN A 87 -1.98 9.07 -6.09
N PHE A 88 -2.36 10.03 -6.93
CA PHE A 88 -1.57 11.23 -7.19
C PHE A 88 -1.55 12.16 -5.97
N GLU A 89 -0.63 11.95 -5.04
CA GLU A 89 -0.12 13.06 -4.24
C GLU A 89 0.88 13.80 -5.11
N PHE A 90 0.53 15.02 -5.52
CA PHE A 90 1.49 15.98 -6.05
C PHE A 90 2.58 16.11 -4.99
N GLY A 91 3.71 15.44 -5.21
CA GLY A 91 4.91 15.61 -4.40
C GLY A 91 5.16 17.10 -4.33
N ASP A 92 5.14 17.64 -3.12
CA ASP A 92 5.31 19.05 -2.87
C ASP A 92 6.67 19.50 -3.46
N VAL A 93 6.65 20.08 -4.66
CA VAL A 93 7.82 20.60 -5.40
C VAL A 93 8.48 21.77 -4.62
N SER A 94 7.91 22.14 -3.46
CA SER A 94 8.35 23.25 -2.62
C SER A 94 9.64 23.01 -1.83
N LYS A 95 10.17 21.78 -1.73
CA LYS A 95 11.35 21.51 -0.87
C LYS A 95 12.73 21.80 -1.49
N ASP A 96 12.80 22.22 -2.75
CA ASP A 96 14.09 22.44 -3.44
C ASP A 96 14.53 23.91 -3.55
N ARG A 97 13.94 24.81 -2.74
CA ARG A 97 14.39 26.22 -2.65
C ARG A 97 15.08 26.53 -1.32
N GLY A 98 16.39 26.31 -1.30
CA GLY A 98 17.36 27.21 -0.66
C GLY A 98 17.59 27.07 0.84
N GLN A 99 18.60 26.28 1.22
CA GLN A 99 19.47 26.61 2.35
C GLN A 99 20.87 26.86 1.81
N LEU A 100 21.08 28.06 1.27
CA LEU A 100 22.38 28.73 1.32
C LEU A 100 22.24 29.77 2.43
N LYS A 101 22.89 29.54 3.56
CA LYS A 101 23.28 30.54 4.56
C LYS A 101 24.74 30.19 4.88
N GLU A 102 25.66 30.85 4.20
CA GLU A 102 26.32 32.08 4.68
C GLU A 102 27.17 31.74 5.91
N GLU A 103 28.45 31.44 5.60
CA GLU A 103 29.56 31.51 6.53
C GLU A 103 29.66 32.98 6.99
N GLU A 104 29.40 33.23 8.27
CA GLU A 104 29.91 34.44 8.92
C GLU A 104 30.98 34.00 9.91
N ASP A 105 32.21 34.39 9.58
CA ASP A 105 33.38 34.37 10.43
C ASP A 105 33.12 35.28 11.67
N GLU A 106 33.32 34.75 12.87
CA GLU A 106 33.49 35.58 14.07
C GLU A 106 34.97 35.57 14.49
N GLU A 107 35.51 36.79 14.64
CA GLU A 107 36.85 37.13 15.16
C GLU A 107 37.12 36.66 16.59
#